data_AF-A0A5K1AP71-F1
#
_entry.id   AF-A0A5K1AP71-F1
#
_cell.length_a   1.000
_cell.length_b   1.000
_cell.length_c   1.000
_cell.angle_alpha   90.00
_cell.angle_beta   90.00
_cell.angle_gamma   90.00
#
_symmetry.space_group_name_H-M   'P 1'
#
loop_
_entity.id
_entity.type
_entity.pdbx_description
1 polymer ?
#
loop_
_entity_poly.entity_id
_entity_poly.type
_entity_poly.pdbx_seq_one_letter_code
_entity_poly.pdbx_strand_id
1 'polypeptide(L)' 'VENGKAQAANFPFCTIEPNVGIVAVPDPRLNMLSKLSKSQRAVPASIEFVDIAGLVKGASQGE' A
#
# COMPACT_ATOMS: atom_id res chain seq x y z
N VAL A 1 -28.03 -15.70 23.55
CA VAL A 1 -26.95 -14.68 23.62
C VAL A 1 -26.64 -14.31 22.19
N GLU A 2 -27.28 -13.26 21.66
CA GLU A 2 -27.02 -12.79 20.31
C GLU A 2 -25.63 -12.15 20.27
N ASN A 3 -24.70 -12.83 19.61
CA ASN A 3 -23.43 -12.24 19.20
C ASN A 3 -23.75 -11.14 18.20
N GLY A 4 -23.83 -9.91 18.68
CA GLY A 4 -23.92 -8.71 17.86
C GLY A 4 -22.71 -8.66 16.94
N LYS A 5 -22.86 -9.22 15.73
CA LYS A 5 -22.06 -8.84 14.59
C LYS A 5 -22.28 -7.34 14.46
N ALA A 6 -21.31 -6.55 14.91
CA ALA A 6 -21.19 -5.17 14.50
C ALA A 6 -21.03 -5.22 12.98
N GLN A 7 -22.16 -5.25 12.28
CA GLN A 7 -22.21 -5.03 10.86
C GLN A 7 -21.55 -3.67 10.71
N ALA A 8 -20.38 -3.67 10.07
CA ALA A 8 -19.80 -2.47 9.49
C ALA A 8 -20.80 -2.00 8.44
N ALA A 9 -21.87 -1.35 8.90
CA ALA A 9 -22.67 -0.51 8.07
C ALA A 9 -21.71 0.53 7.48
N ASN A 10 -21.95 0.90 6.23
CA ASN A 10 -21.19 1.90 5.50
C ASN A 10 -21.34 3.27 6.17
N PHE A 11 -20.75 3.43 7.36
CA PHE A 11 -20.51 4.70 7.97
C PHE A 11 -19.31 5.31 7.24
N PRO A 12 -19.38 6.59 6.85
CA PRO A 12 -18.34 7.26 6.05
C PRO A 12 -16.95 7.31 6.71
N PHE A 13 -16.80 6.76 7.93
CA PHE A 13 -15.60 6.76 8.75
C PHE A 13 -15.07 5.36 9.10
N CYS A 14 -15.70 4.29 8.62
CA CYS A 14 -15.07 2.96 8.71
C CYS A 14 -13.94 2.92 7.67
N THR A 15 -12.68 2.83 8.12
CA THR A 15 -11.52 2.63 7.25
C THR A 15 -11.72 1.34 6.46
N ILE A 16 -12.14 1.46 5.21
CA ILE A 16 -12.05 0.37 4.23
C ILE A 16 -10.55 0.07 4.09
N GLU A 17 -10.16 -1.20 4.03
CA GLU A 17 -8.77 -1.59 3.78
C GLU A 17 -8.23 -0.72 2.63
N PRO A 18 -7.12 0.01 2.85
CA PRO A 18 -6.63 0.95 1.85
C PRO A 18 -6.21 0.19 0.59
N ASN A 19 -6.35 0.81 -0.57
CA ASN A 19 -5.86 0.16 -1.79
C ASN A 19 -4.33 0.21 -1.77
N VAL A 20 -3.70 -0.96 -1.80
CA VAL A 20 -2.23 -1.09 -1.80
C VAL A 20 -1.75 -1.51 -3.19
N GLY A 21 -0.87 -0.72 -3.78
CA GLY A 21 -0.16 -1.03 -5.01
C GLY A 21 1.33 -1.15 -4.78
N ILE A 22 1.96 -2.25 -5.24
CA ILE A 22 3.41 -2.43 -5.16
C ILE A 22 4.00 -2.27 -6.56
N VAL A 23 4.99 -1.38 -6.69
CA VAL A 23 5.65 -1.11 -7.97
C VAL A 23 7.16 -1.27 -7.83
N ALA A 24 7.79 -1.93 -8.80
CA ALA A 24 9.24 -2.04 -8.86
C ALA A 24 9.88 -0.70 -9.29
N VAL A 25 10.96 -0.31 -8.62
CA VAL A 25 11.71 0.90 -8.96
C VAL A 25 12.49 0.69 -10.26
N PRO A 26 12.28 1.50 -11.31
CA PRO A 26 13.06 1.41 -12.54
C PRO A 26 14.47 1.95 -12.29
N ASP A 27 15.46 1.06 -12.13
CA ASP A 27 16.86 1.42 -11.92
C ASP A 27 17.79 0.81 -13.00
N PRO A 28 18.31 1.62 -13.96
CA PRO A 28 19.24 1.13 -14.97
C PRO A 28 20.59 0.69 -14.39
N ARG A 29 20.99 1.19 -13.22
CA ARG A 29 22.26 0.85 -12.57
C ARG A 29 22.23 -0.59 -12.07
N LEU A 30 21.09 -1.03 -11.54
CA LEU A 30 20.90 -2.42 -11.09
C LEU A 30 21.10 -3.41 -12.25
N ASN A 31 20.59 -3.08 -13.43
CA ASN A 31 20.78 -3.90 -14.63
C ASN A 31 22.25 -3.96 -15.06
N MET A 32 22.98 -2.84 -14.98
CA MET A 32 24.40 -2.80 -15.30
C MET A 32 25.22 -3.64 -14.31
N LEU A 33 24.96 -3.51 -13.01
CA LEU A 33 25.63 -4.28 -11.96
C LEU A 33 25.34 -5.78 -12.07
N SER A 34 24.09 -6.16 -12.33
CA SER A 34 23.70 -7.57 -12.52
C SER A 34 24.40 -8.20 -13.73
N LYS A 35 24.62 -7.44 -14.82
CA LYS A 35 25.39 -7.90 -15.98
C LYS A 35 26.88 -8.07 -15.65
N LEU A 36 27.44 -7.12 -14.89
CA LEU A 36 28.85 -7.15 -14.49
C LEU A 36 29.16 -8.34 -13.55
N SER A 37 28.30 -8.59 -12.56
CA SER A 37 28.48 -9.67 -11.59
C SER A 37 28.04 -11.05 -12.08
N LYS A 38 27.39 -11.13 -13.26
CA LYS A 38 26.73 -12.34 -13.78
C LYS A 38 25.72 -12.93 -12.79
N SER A 39 25.02 -12.07 -12.05
CA SER A 39 23.99 -12.51 -11.12
C SER A 39 22.89 -13.26 -11.85
N GLN A 40 22.47 -14.41 -11.30
CA GLN A 40 21.39 -15.23 -11.86
C GLN A 40 20.03 -14.51 -11.83
N ARG A 41 19.87 -13.55 -10.91
CA ARG A 41 18.63 -12.78 -10.73
C ARG A 41 18.94 -11.37 -10.24
N ALA A 42 18.33 -10.38 -10.88
CA ALA A 42 18.25 -9.01 -10.36
C ALA A 42 16.96 -8.86 -9.55
N VAL A 43 17.05 -8.33 -8.33
CA VAL A 43 15.89 -8.04 -7.48
C VAL A 43 15.78 -6.52 -7.35
N PRO A 44 14.77 -5.88 -7.96
CA PRO A 44 14.58 -4.44 -7.85
C PRO A 44 14.09 -4.06 -6.45
N ALA A 45 14.36 -2.82 -6.04
CA ALA A 45 13.66 -2.22 -4.91
C ALA A 45 12.17 -2.06 -5.26
N SER A 46 11.30 -2.11 -4.26
CA SER A 46 9.86 -1.88 -4.41
C SER A 46 9.42 -0.63 -3.67
N ILE A 47 8.42 0.05 -4.23
CA ILE A 47 7.68 1.13 -3.58
C ILE A 47 6.26 0.64 -3.36
N GLU A 48 5.76 0.87 -2.16
CA GLU A 48 4.38 0.63 -1.78
C GLU A 48 3.60 1.95 -1.83
N PHE A 49 2.55 1.97 -2.65
CA PHE A 49 1.58 3.05 -2.72
C PHE A 49 0.36 2.63 -1.94
N VAL A 50 0.05 3.39 -0.89
CA VAL A 50 -1.15 3.19 -0.09
C VAL A 50 -2.11 4.33 -0.40
N ASP A 51 -3.19 4.02 -1.10
CA ASP A 51 -4.29 4.94 -1.31
C ASP A 51 -5.20 4.88 -0.09
N ILE A 52 -4.99 5.84 0.81
CA ILE A 52 -5.77 5.98 2.04
C ILE A 52 -7.05 6.72 1.68
N ALA A 53 -8.16 6.00 1.74
CA ALA A 53 -9.48 6.61 1.64
C ALA A 53 -9.63 7.68 2.74
N GLY A 54 -9.83 8.94 2.34
CA GLY A 54 -10.31 9.98 3.24
C GLY A 54 -9.28 10.58 4.22
N LEU A 55 -8.21 11.19 3.71
CA LEU A 55 -7.60 12.34 4.40
C LEU A 55 -8.54 13.57 4.24
N VAL A 56 -9.74 13.48 4.83
CA VAL A 56 -10.68 14.60 4.85
C VAL A 56 -10.20 15.65 5.85
N LYS A 57 -10.27 16.92 5.47
CA LYS A 57 -9.98 18.07 6.34
C LYS A 57 -10.94 18.02 7.53
N GLY A 58 -10.47 17.58 8.70
CA GLY A 58 -11.32 17.36 9.88
C GLY A 58 -11.13 15.97 10.53
N ALA A 59 -10.52 15.01 9.84
CA ALA A 59 -10.31 13.65 10.36
C ALA A 59 -9.53 13.59 11.69
N SER A 60 -8.69 14.60 11.97
CA SER A 60 -7.95 14.70 13.25
C SER A 60 -8.80 15.22 14.43
N GLN A 61 -10.01 15.71 14.17
CA GLN A 61 -10.95 16.23 15.18
C GLN A 61 -12.14 15.29 15.44
N GLY A 62 -12.25 14.20 14.66
CA GLY A 62 -13.31 13.19 14.84
C GLY A 62 -14.66 13.53 14.21
N GLU A 63 -14.72 14.48 13.28
CA GLU A 63 -15.92 14.83 12.48
C GLU A 63 -15.93 14.19 11.10
#